data_AF-A0A1I6YQA3-F1
#
_entry.id   AF-A0A1I6YQA3-F1
#
_cell.length_a   1.000
_cell.length_b   1.000
_cell.length_c   1.000
_cell.angle_alpha   90.00
_cell.angle_beta   90.00
_cell.angle_gamma   90.00
#
_symmetry.space_group_name_H-M   'P 1'
#
loop_
_entity.id
_entity.type
_entity.pdbx_description
1 polymer ?
#
loop_
_entity_poly.entity_id
_entity_poly.type
_entity_poly.pdbx_seq_one_letter_code
_entity_poly.pdbx_strand_id
1 'polypeptide(L)'
;MKTVPNALFTFYTFFLPNMYQYISEQSIYQYFGDDEPEMIREMVQIILDTNIHDLKELDIYYNQNEFPTVKKRCHKAKPSMSYIGAQKTRKLLEEIENNPDKYRELNDNLQTQLIAIEAELNQFLEELN
;
A
#
# COMPACT_ATOMS: atom_id res chain seq x y z
N MET A 1 54.10 -23.16 11.94
CA MET A 1 53.59 -22.98 10.56
C MET A 1 52.09 -22.75 10.64
N LYS A 2 51.66 -21.52 10.30
CA LYS A 2 50.31 -21.01 9.98
C LYS A 2 49.11 -21.53 10.79
N THR A 3 48.72 -20.73 11.78
CA THR A 3 47.32 -20.50 12.18
C THR A 3 46.51 -19.98 10.99
N VAL A 4 45.33 -20.54 10.76
CA VAL A 4 44.29 -19.94 9.91
C VAL A 4 43.07 -19.67 10.80
N PRO A 5 42.62 -18.41 10.92
CA PRO A 5 41.43 -18.08 11.69
C PRO A 5 40.20 -18.36 10.83
N ASN A 6 39.29 -19.23 11.29
CA ASN A 6 38.00 -19.33 10.63
C ASN A 6 37.11 -18.22 11.19
N ALA A 7 36.94 -17.19 10.36
CA ALA A 7 36.21 -15.99 10.65
C ALA A 7 34.76 -16.32 11.04
N LEU A 8 34.39 -15.88 12.24
CA LEU A 8 33.17 -15.13 12.52
C LEU A 8 32.15 -15.12 11.36
N PHE A 9 31.13 -15.97 11.47
CA PHE A 9 29.83 -15.72 10.83
C PHE A 9 29.19 -14.54 11.58
N THR A 10 29.68 -13.34 11.30
CA THR A 10 29.07 -12.09 11.73
C THR A 10 27.79 -11.88 10.93
N PHE A 11 26.65 -12.04 11.62
CA PHE A 11 25.50 -11.14 11.57
C PHE A 11 25.54 -10.12 10.43
N TYR A 12 24.87 -10.42 9.31
CA TYR A 12 24.34 -9.36 8.46
C TYR A 12 23.03 -8.86 9.07
N THR A 13 23.16 -7.97 10.05
CA THR A 13 22.15 -6.93 10.26
C THR A 13 22.18 -6.00 9.05
N PHE A 14 21.18 -6.09 8.18
CA PHE A 14 20.70 -4.92 7.45
C PHE A 14 19.30 -4.62 7.96
N PHE A 15 19.26 -3.82 9.03
CA PHE A 15 18.11 -2.98 9.29
C PHE A 15 18.09 -1.98 8.12
N LEU A 16 17.44 -2.34 7.02
CA LEU A 16 17.14 -1.37 5.96
C LEU A 16 16.28 -0.30 6.61
N PRO A 17 16.57 1.01 6.44
CA PRO A 17 15.61 2.03 6.81
C PRO A 17 14.28 1.67 6.12
N ASN A 18 13.15 1.72 6.84
CA ASN A 18 11.82 1.50 6.27
C ASN A 18 11.72 2.28 4.96
N MET A 19 11.92 1.60 3.83
CA MET A 19 12.06 2.27 2.53
C MET A 19 10.71 2.87 2.11
N TYR A 20 9.64 2.24 2.61
CA TYR A 20 8.26 2.67 2.44
C TYR A 20 7.65 3.06 3.78
N GLN A 21 6.85 4.13 3.76
CA GLN A 21 6.12 4.64 4.90
C GLN A 21 4.77 3.94 5.08
N TYR A 22 4.12 3.53 3.97
CA TYR A 22 2.78 2.96 3.99
C TYR A 22 2.71 1.52 3.49
N ILE A 23 3.44 1.16 2.44
CA ILE A 23 3.42 -0.21 1.89
C ILE A 23 4.47 -1.13 2.54
N SER A 24 4.39 -2.42 2.23
CA SER A 24 5.33 -3.45 2.66
C SER A 24 5.62 -4.40 1.51
N GLU A 25 6.84 -4.39 0.99
CA GLU A 25 7.28 -5.33 -0.06
C GLU A 25 7.08 -6.77 0.37
N GLN A 26 7.40 -7.09 1.64
CA GLN A 26 7.18 -8.41 2.19
C GLN A 26 5.72 -8.85 2.05
N SER A 27 4.78 -7.94 2.28
CA SER A 27 3.36 -8.24 2.14
C SER A 27 2.97 -8.45 0.67
N ILE A 28 3.52 -7.64 -0.24
CA ILE A 28 3.32 -7.77 -1.68
C ILE A 28 3.81 -9.14 -2.17
N TYR A 29 5.06 -9.50 -1.87
CA TYR A 29 5.64 -10.80 -2.25
C TYR A 29 4.89 -11.98 -1.64
N GLN A 30 4.55 -11.91 -0.34
CA GLN A 30 3.79 -12.97 0.34
C GLN A 30 2.41 -13.21 -0.29
N TYR A 31 1.79 -12.16 -0.84
CA TYR A 31 0.44 -12.25 -1.37
C TYR A 31 0.42 -12.67 -2.85
N PHE A 32 1.34 -12.14 -3.66
CA PHE A 32 1.36 -12.38 -5.11
C PHE A 32 2.35 -13.46 -5.57
N GLY A 33 3.22 -13.96 -4.69
CA GLY A 33 4.26 -14.94 -5.02
C GLY A 33 5.60 -14.27 -5.31
N ASP A 34 6.67 -14.69 -4.63
CA ASP A 34 8.00 -14.09 -4.74
C ASP A 34 8.77 -14.52 -6.00
N ASP A 35 8.31 -15.57 -6.68
CA ASP A 35 8.89 -16.15 -7.89
C ASP A 35 8.25 -15.68 -9.21
N GLU A 36 7.20 -14.85 -9.14
CA GLU A 36 6.43 -14.40 -10.30
C GLU A 36 6.43 -12.85 -10.46
N PRO A 37 7.56 -12.23 -10.85
CA PRO A 37 7.68 -10.76 -10.93
C PRO A 37 6.70 -10.12 -11.93
N GLU A 38 6.36 -10.79 -13.03
CA GLU A 38 5.37 -10.28 -13.98
C GLU A 38 3.96 -10.25 -13.38
N MET A 39 3.59 -11.26 -12.57
CA MET A 39 2.31 -11.27 -11.87
C MET A 39 2.24 -10.15 -10.83
N ILE A 40 3.32 -9.96 -10.05
CA ILE A 40 3.41 -8.84 -9.11
C ILE A 40 3.22 -7.50 -9.83
N ARG A 41 3.91 -7.31 -10.96
CA ARG A 41 3.83 -6.08 -11.76
C ARG A 41 2.39 -5.83 -12.22
N GLU A 42 1.73 -6.84 -12.80
CA GLU A 42 0.35 -6.74 -13.26
C GLU A 42 -0.60 -6.40 -12.10
N MET A 43 -0.47 -7.09 -10.97
CA MET A 43 -1.36 -6.90 -9.83
C MET A 43 -1.17 -5.53 -9.17
N VAL A 44 0.06 -5.05 -9.02
CA VAL A 44 0.32 -3.70 -8.50
C VAL A 44 -0.19 -2.63 -9.46
N GLN A 45 -0.03 -2.82 -10.78
CA GLN A 45 -0.58 -1.91 -11.78
C GLN A 45 -2.11 -1.86 -11.71
N ILE A 46 -2.78 -3.00 -11.56
CA ILE A 46 -4.24 -3.03 -11.36
C ILE A 46 -4.64 -2.25 -10.11
N ILE A 47 -3.90 -2.37 -9.01
CA ILE A 47 -4.19 -1.62 -7.77
C ILE A 47 -4.05 -0.11 -7.99
N LEU A 48 -3.02 0.32 -8.71
CA LEU A 48 -2.81 1.73 -9.08
C LEU A 48 -3.96 2.26 -9.95
N ASP A 49 -4.27 1.55 -11.04
CA ASP A 49 -5.23 2.00 -12.06
C ASP A 49 -6.68 1.93 -11.59
N THR A 50 -6.98 1.10 -10.58
CA THR A 50 -8.34 0.90 -10.09
C THR A 50 -8.50 1.44 -8.67
N ASN A 51 -7.90 0.80 -7.67
CA ASN A 51 -8.18 1.09 -6.26
C ASN A 51 -7.64 2.46 -5.83
N ILE A 52 -6.40 2.79 -6.21
CA ILE A 52 -5.82 4.10 -5.88
C ILE A 52 -6.54 5.20 -6.65
N HIS A 53 -6.75 5.00 -7.96
CA HIS A 53 -7.51 5.94 -8.79
C HIS A 53 -8.92 6.20 -8.25
N ASP A 54 -9.69 5.15 -7.96
CA ASP A 54 -11.06 5.27 -7.45
C ASP A 54 -11.13 6.03 -6.11
N LEU A 55 -10.13 5.85 -5.24
CA LEU A 55 -10.08 6.51 -3.95
C LEU A 55 -9.69 8.00 -4.05
N LYS A 56 -8.97 8.40 -5.09
CA LYS A 56 -8.67 9.82 -5.35
C LYS A 56 -9.90 10.62 -5.78
N GLU A 57 -10.90 9.95 -6.33
CA GLU A 57 -12.13 10.58 -6.82
C GLU A 57 -13.24 10.66 -5.75
N LEU A 58 -13.01 10.23 -4.51
CA LEU A 58 -14.08 10.16 -3.51
C LEU A 58 -14.80 11.49 -3.30
N ASP A 59 -14.09 12.62 -3.39
CA ASP A 59 -14.69 13.95 -3.23
C ASP A 59 -15.75 14.26 -4.29
N ILE A 60 -15.63 13.70 -5.51
CA ILE A 60 -16.63 13.88 -6.56
C ILE A 60 -17.98 13.33 -6.08
N TYR A 61 -17.96 12.09 -5.57
CA TYR A 61 -19.15 11.39 -5.07
C TYR A 61 -19.69 12.02 -3.79
N TYR A 62 -18.81 12.42 -2.88
CA TYR A 62 -19.21 13.08 -1.65
C TYR A 62 -19.93 14.41 -1.92
N ASN A 63 -19.37 15.25 -2.81
CA ASN A 63 -19.98 16.54 -3.18
C ASN A 63 -21.31 16.39 -3.94
N GLN A 64 -21.55 15.23 -4.56
CA GLN A 64 -22.83 14.87 -5.19
C GLN A 64 -23.82 14.22 -4.22
N ASN A 65 -23.49 14.12 -2.93
CA ASN A 65 -24.25 13.40 -1.90
C ASN A 65 -24.42 11.89 -2.18
N GLU A 66 -23.53 11.31 -2.98
CA GLU A 66 -23.50 9.87 -3.28
C GLU A 66 -22.73 9.07 -2.22
N PHE A 67 -23.10 9.21 -0.95
CA PHE A 67 -22.45 8.52 0.16
C PHE A 67 -22.41 6.99 0.03
N PRO A 68 -23.45 6.30 -0.52
CA PRO A 68 -23.36 4.87 -0.78
C PRO A 68 -22.23 4.50 -1.74
N THR A 69 -21.94 5.35 -2.73
CA THR A 69 -20.84 5.15 -3.68
C THR A 69 -19.49 5.32 -2.98
N VAL A 70 -19.33 6.35 -2.15
CA VAL A 70 -18.13 6.55 -1.31
C VAL A 70 -17.85 5.31 -0.46
N LYS A 71 -18.86 4.84 0.28
CA LYS A 71 -18.76 3.65 1.13
C LYS A 71 -18.36 2.41 0.32
N LYS A 72 -18.95 2.22 -0.86
CA LYS A 72 -18.66 1.08 -1.74
C LYS A 72 -17.22 1.11 -2.27
N ARG A 73 -16.69 2.29 -2.64
CA ARG A 73 -15.31 2.45 -3.12
C ARG A 73 -14.30 2.17 -2.01
N CYS A 74 -14.50 2.73 -0.81
CA CYS A 74 -13.69 2.38 0.36
C CYS A 74 -13.71 0.86 0.63
N HIS A 75 -14.90 0.25 0.64
CA HIS A 75 -15.06 -1.17 0.92
C HIS A 75 -14.28 -2.05 -0.06
N LYS A 76 -14.36 -1.74 -1.35
CA LYS A 76 -13.68 -2.47 -2.42
C LYS A 76 -12.15 -2.34 -2.35
N ALA A 77 -11.63 -1.21 -1.89
CA ALA A 77 -10.19 -0.97 -1.85
C ALA A 77 -9.50 -1.55 -0.60
N LYS A 78 -10.22 -1.80 0.50
CA LYS A 78 -9.68 -2.42 1.73
C LYS A 78 -8.86 -3.71 1.51
N PRO A 79 -9.35 -4.71 0.74
CA PRO A 79 -8.54 -5.90 0.47
C PRO A 79 -7.22 -5.54 -0.22
N SER A 80 -7.25 -4.70 -1.26
CA SER A 80 -6.04 -4.25 -1.97
C SER A 80 -5.03 -3.56 -1.07
N MET A 81 -5.49 -2.71 -0.14
CA MET A 81 -4.61 -2.08 0.86
C MET A 81 -3.97 -3.12 1.78
N SER A 82 -4.67 -4.23 2.06
CA SER A 82 -4.12 -5.33 2.86
C SER A 82 -3.02 -6.08 2.11
N TYR A 83 -3.21 -6.32 0.80
CA TYR A 83 -2.25 -7.04 -0.05
C TYR A 83 -0.90 -6.32 -0.12
N ILE A 84 -0.93 -5.00 -0.23
CA ILE A 84 0.29 -4.17 -0.28
C ILE A 84 0.84 -3.78 1.10
N GLY A 85 0.25 -4.28 2.19
CA GLY A 85 0.67 -3.97 3.56
C GLY A 85 0.28 -2.58 4.10
N ALA A 86 -0.53 -1.81 3.37
CA ALA A 86 -1.04 -0.49 3.74
C ALA A 86 -2.14 -0.54 4.84
N GLN A 87 -1.80 -1.11 6.00
CA GLN A 87 -2.75 -1.37 7.08
C GLN A 87 -3.34 -0.09 7.71
N LYS A 88 -2.57 1.00 7.75
CA LYS A 88 -3.08 2.30 8.23
C LYS A 88 -4.16 2.83 7.30
N THR A 89 -3.92 2.79 6.00
CA THR A 89 -4.87 3.20 4.96
C THR A 89 -6.11 2.33 4.99
N ARG A 90 -5.95 1.01 5.10
CA ARG A 90 -7.07 0.07 5.25
C ARG A 90 -8.00 0.46 6.41
N LYS A 91 -7.42 0.79 7.58
CA LYS A 91 -8.20 1.23 8.75
C LYS A 91 -8.87 2.57 8.51
N LEU A 92 -8.20 3.50 7.86
CA LEU A 92 -8.78 4.80 7.51
C LEU A 92 -9.99 4.66 6.56
N LEU A 93 -9.92 3.76 5.57
CA LEU A 93 -11.06 3.42 4.71
C LEU A 93 -12.24 2.88 5.52
N GLU A 94 -11.96 1.99 6.48
CA GLU A 94 -12.97 1.45 7.39
C GLU A 94 -13.59 2.53 8.29
N GLU A 95 -12.80 3.52 8.73
CA GLU A 95 -13.31 4.67 9.48
C GLU A 95 -14.22 5.56 8.62
N ILE A 96 -13.84 5.84 7.37
CA ILE A 96 -14.67 6.60 6.42
C ILE A 96 -16.03 5.92 6.18
N GLU A 97 -16.05 4.60 6.00
CA GLU A 97 -17.28 3.83 5.78
C GLU A 97 -18.28 3.89 6.93
N ASN A 98 -17.77 4.08 8.15
CA ASN A 98 -18.55 4.01 9.38
C ASN A 98 -18.85 5.39 9.99
N ASN A 99 -18.15 6.45 9.55
CA ASN A 99 -18.25 7.79 10.14
C ASN A 99 -18.40 8.87 9.05
N PRO A 100 -19.55 8.95 8.34
CA PRO A 100 -19.76 9.93 7.27
C PRO A 100 -19.65 11.38 7.74
N ASP A 101 -19.96 11.66 9.01
CA ASP A 101 -19.85 13.00 9.60
C ASP A 101 -18.39 13.49 9.73
N LYS A 102 -17.43 12.56 9.73
CA LYS A 102 -15.99 12.85 9.78
C LYS A 102 -15.32 12.80 8.41
N TYR A 103 -16.09 12.64 7.34
CA TYR A 103 -15.56 12.37 6.01
C TYR A 103 -14.46 13.35 5.59
N ARG A 104 -14.66 14.67 5.77
CA ARG A 104 -13.69 15.68 5.32
C ARG A 104 -12.30 15.46 5.95
N GLU A 105 -12.25 15.36 7.27
CA GLU A 105 -10.99 15.14 8.02
C GLU A 105 -10.32 13.81 7.61
N LEU A 106 -11.11 12.73 7.52
CA LEU A 106 -10.59 11.41 7.19
C LEU A 106 -10.14 11.32 5.72
N ASN A 107 -10.85 11.98 4.80
CA ASN A 107 -10.51 11.99 3.38
C ASN A 107 -9.27 12.84 3.13
N ASP A 108 -9.09 13.98 3.79
CA ASP A 108 -7.86 14.78 3.65
C ASP A 108 -6.62 13.96 4.04
N ASN A 109 -6.73 13.20 5.13
CA ASN A 109 -5.69 12.24 5.54
C ASN A 109 -5.51 11.15 4.48
N LEU A 110 -6.59 10.56 3.98
CA LEU A 110 -6.56 9.52 2.96
C LEU A 110 -5.85 10.02 1.70
N GLN A 111 -6.19 11.20 1.17
CA GLN A 111 -5.58 11.76 -0.02
C GLN A 111 -4.06 11.94 0.15
N THR A 112 -3.63 12.36 1.34
CA THR A 112 -2.20 12.44 1.67
C THR A 112 -1.53 11.06 1.64
N GLN A 113 -2.16 10.04 2.22
CA GLN A 113 -1.64 8.67 2.20
C GLN A 113 -1.61 8.08 0.78
N LEU A 114 -2.62 8.36 -0.05
CA LEU A 114 -2.70 7.86 -1.42
C LEU A 114 -1.58 8.40 -2.32
N ILE A 115 -1.20 9.66 -2.16
CA ILE A 115 -0.06 10.25 -2.88
C ILE A 115 1.22 9.50 -2.52
N ALA A 116 1.45 9.24 -1.22
CA ALA A 116 2.63 8.51 -0.78
C ALA A 116 2.60 7.05 -1.29
N ILE A 117 1.47 6.34 -1.14
CA ILE A 117 1.34 4.95 -1.60
C ILE A 117 1.55 4.82 -3.10
N GLU A 118 1.01 5.74 -3.91
CA GLU A 118 1.23 5.74 -5.35
C GLU A 118 2.71 5.91 -5.68
N ALA A 119 3.41 6.85 -5.04
CA ALA A 119 4.85 7.02 -5.23
C ALA A 119 5.64 5.77 -4.81
N GLU A 120 5.30 5.20 -3.66
CA GLU A 120 5.93 3.98 -3.13
C GLU A 120 5.72 2.77 -4.04
N LEU A 121 4.50 2.57 -4.57
CA LEU A 121 4.22 1.45 -5.48
C LEU A 121 4.91 1.63 -6.84
N ASN A 122 4.98 2.85 -7.37
CA ASN A 122 5.74 3.11 -8.60
C ASN A 122 7.24 2.86 -8.39
N GLN A 123 7.80 3.30 -7.26
CA GLN A 123 9.19 2.99 -6.91
C GLN A 123 9.41 1.47 -6.82
N PHE A 124 8.52 0.77 -6.12
CA PHE A 124 8.58 -0.70 -6.03
C PHE A 124 8.58 -1.36 -7.42
N LEU A 125 7.74 -0.89 -8.35
CA LEU A 125 7.70 -1.40 -9.72
C LEU A 125 8.98 -1.12 -10.53
N GLU A 126 9.63 0.02 -10.29
CA GLU A 126 10.91 0.37 -10.93
C GLU A 126 12.06 -0.53 -10.44
N GLU A 127 12.00 -0.95 -9.17
CA GLU A 127 13.01 -1.82 -8.54
C GLU A 127 12.75 -3.32 -8.80
N LEU A 128 11.55 -3.67 -9.23
CA LEU A 128 11.13 -5.02 -9.60
C LEU A 128 11.78 -5.43 -10.93
N ASN A 129 12.96 -6.06 -10.83
CA ASN A 129 13.75 -6.59 -11.95
C ASN A 129 13.15 -7.86 -12.57
#